data_AF-A0A502BU59-F1
#
_entry.id   AF-A0A502BU59-F1
#
_cell.length_a   1.000
_cell.length_b   1.000
_cell.length_c   1.000
_cell.angle_alpha   90.00
_cell.angle_beta   90.00
_cell.angle_gamma   90.00
#
_symmetry.space_group_name_H-M   'P 1'
#
loop_
_entity.id
_entity.type
_entity.pdbx_description
1 polymer ?
#
loop_
_entity_poly.entity_id
_entity_poly.type
_entity_poly.pdbx_seq_one_letter_code
_entity_poly.pdbx_strand_id
1 'polypeptide(L)'
;MRGFRAAGVALIAVIVVVPVQAEDSGNSCAKENDAAKRLLCYDGIFRNEIKTDPITEGTGKWRSQTDVSKIADTADHYAALQSEDKLSKRFGGTGYAQIHMRCKENKTSAYFTFADQFLSDIQNYGKITYRLDTDKAVTKGFNVSTDNTGLGLWSGGSAIPFLKSLEGHKQLVVRVTPFNQSAITVTFDIRGFDEAVKPIRSACKW
;
A
#
# COMPACT_ATOMS: atom_id res chain seq x y z
N MET A 1 -73.73 -49.36 51.42
CA MET A 1 -73.45 -48.00 50.90
C MET A 1 -72.09 -47.53 51.40
N ARG A 2 -71.39 -46.72 50.59
CA ARG A 2 -70.00 -46.20 50.70
C ARG A 2 -68.90 -47.13 50.18
N GLY A 3 -68.55 -46.89 48.92
CA GLY A 3 -67.36 -47.43 48.25
C GLY A 3 -66.13 -46.54 48.47
N PHE A 4 -64.96 -47.19 48.45
CA PHE A 4 -63.64 -46.56 48.47
C PHE A 4 -63.14 -46.39 47.04
N ARG A 5 -62.75 -45.16 46.67
CA ARG A 5 -62.05 -44.85 45.42
C ARG A 5 -60.54 -44.87 45.67
N ALA A 6 -59.79 -45.63 44.89
CA ALA A 6 -58.33 -45.54 44.81
C ALA A 6 -57.95 -44.61 43.65
N ALA A 7 -57.16 -43.57 43.94
CA ALA A 7 -56.61 -42.65 42.95
C ALA A 7 -55.17 -43.06 42.62
N GLY A 8 -54.90 -43.41 41.36
CA GLY A 8 -53.55 -43.63 40.83
C GLY A 8 -52.96 -42.32 40.32
N VAL A 9 -51.76 -41.98 40.79
CA VAL A 9 -51.00 -40.80 40.36
C VAL A 9 -50.08 -41.20 39.20
N ALA A 10 -50.24 -40.54 38.04
CA ALA A 10 -49.38 -40.72 36.87
C ALA A 10 -48.17 -39.77 36.95
N LEU A 11 -46.95 -40.32 36.85
CA LEU A 11 -45.70 -39.56 36.72
C LEU A 11 -45.53 -39.08 35.26
N ILE A 12 -45.37 -37.77 35.07
CA ILE A 12 -44.98 -37.16 33.79
C ILE A 12 -43.47 -36.90 33.83
N ALA A 13 -42.71 -37.54 32.93
CA ALA A 13 -41.28 -37.30 32.76
C ALA A 13 -41.08 -36.09 31.83
N VAL A 14 -40.39 -35.06 32.32
CA VAL A 14 -40.02 -33.87 31.54
C VAL A 14 -38.61 -34.08 30.97
N ILE A 15 -38.48 -34.10 29.64
CA ILE A 15 -37.19 -34.17 28.95
C ILE A 15 -36.70 -32.73 28.72
N VAL A 16 -35.58 -32.38 29.35
CA VAL A 16 -34.88 -31.11 29.11
C VAL A 16 -33.81 -31.37 28.06
N VAL A 17 -33.94 -30.73 26.89
CA VAL A 17 -32.91 -30.76 25.85
C VAL A 17 -31.98 -29.58 26.07
N VAL A 18 -30.73 -29.85 26.42
CA VAL A 18 -29.67 -28.83 26.52
C VAL A 18 -28.92 -28.78 25.19
N PRO A 19 -28.70 -27.59 24.58
CA PRO A 19 -27.87 -27.48 23.40
C PRO A 19 -26.40 -27.74 23.77
N VAL A 20 -25.80 -28.76 23.15
CA VAL A 20 -24.36 -28.99 23.18
C VAL A 20 -23.68 -27.90 22.34
N GLN A 21 -22.97 -26.98 22.99
CA GLN A 21 -22.00 -26.14 22.29
C GLN A 21 -20.68 -26.91 22.22
N ALA A 22 -20.29 -27.34 21.04
CA ALA A 22 -18.97 -27.92 20.80
C ALA A 22 -17.94 -26.78 20.79
N GLU A 23 -17.14 -26.67 21.85
CA GLU A 23 -15.94 -25.84 21.85
C GLU A 23 -14.86 -26.58 21.05
N ASP A 24 -14.71 -26.24 19.76
CA ASP A 24 -13.72 -26.86 18.89
C ASP A 24 -12.32 -26.32 19.24
N SER A 25 -11.73 -26.91 20.29
CA SER A 25 -10.35 -26.63 20.68
C SER A 25 -9.39 -27.36 19.75
N GLY A 26 -8.30 -26.71 19.32
CA GLY A 26 -7.31 -27.26 18.38
C GLY A 26 -6.73 -28.64 18.66
N ASN A 27 -6.89 -29.16 19.88
CA ASN A 27 -6.52 -30.53 20.22
C ASN A 27 -7.35 -31.59 19.49
N SER A 28 -8.54 -31.23 18.96
CA SER A 28 -9.34 -32.10 18.10
C SER A 28 -8.60 -32.42 16.80
N CYS A 29 -8.00 -31.41 16.16
CA CYS A 29 -7.24 -31.54 14.90
C CYS A 29 -5.98 -32.40 15.02
N ALA A 30 -5.36 -32.47 16.19
CA ALA A 30 -4.15 -33.28 16.42
C ALA A 30 -4.37 -34.77 16.16
N LYS A 31 -5.62 -35.23 16.25
CA LYS A 31 -6.02 -36.64 16.09
C LYS A 31 -6.16 -37.05 14.61
N GLU A 32 -6.10 -36.09 13.68
CA GLU A 32 -6.14 -36.38 12.25
C GLU A 32 -4.82 -37.00 11.77
N ASN A 33 -4.92 -38.18 11.18
CA ASN A 33 -3.76 -38.92 10.67
C ASN A 33 -3.28 -38.42 9.30
N ASP A 34 -4.21 -37.87 8.51
CA ASP A 34 -3.89 -37.29 7.21
C ASP A 34 -3.35 -35.87 7.38
N ALA A 35 -2.15 -35.62 6.85
CA ALA A 35 -1.47 -34.34 7.03
C ALA A 35 -2.23 -33.17 6.41
N ALA A 36 -2.91 -33.37 5.27
CA ALA A 36 -3.67 -32.32 4.59
C ALA A 36 -4.97 -32.00 5.34
N LYS A 37 -5.69 -33.02 5.81
CA LYS A 37 -6.90 -32.82 6.61
C LYS A 37 -6.60 -32.20 7.97
N ARG A 38 -5.51 -32.63 8.61
CA ARG A 38 -5.04 -32.03 9.85
C ARG A 38 -4.73 -30.54 9.67
N LEU A 39 -4.05 -30.17 8.59
CA LEU A 39 -3.74 -28.78 8.27
C LEU A 39 -5.02 -27.94 8.09
N LEU A 40 -5.97 -28.43 7.30
CA LEU A 40 -7.24 -27.74 7.06
C LEU A 40 -8.08 -27.57 8.35
N CYS A 41 -8.05 -28.56 9.24
CA CYS A 41 -8.71 -28.49 10.54
C CYS A 41 -8.10 -27.37 11.40
N TYR A 42 -6.76 -27.32 11.51
CA TYR A 42 -6.09 -26.26 12.25
C TYR A 42 -6.34 -24.88 11.65
N ASP A 43 -6.33 -24.77 10.32
CA ASP A 43 -6.71 -23.54 9.63
C ASP A 43 -8.14 -23.13 10.00
N GLY A 44 -9.12 -24.03 9.99
CA GLY A 44 -10.52 -23.70 10.33
C GLY A 44 -10.72 -23.15 11.75
N ILE A 45 -9.90 -23.57 12.71
CA ILE A 45 -10.03 -23.16 14.13
C ILE A 45 -9.22 -21.89 14.43
N PHE A 46 -8.00 -21.79 13.92
CA PHE A 46 -7.04 -20.75 14.35
C PHE A 46 -6.76 -19.68 13.31
N ARG A 47 -7.12 -19.92 12.04
CA ARG A 47 -6.98 -18.91 11.00
C ARG A 47 -8.11 -17.90 11.14
N ASN A 48 -7.93 -16.95 12.05
CA ASN A 48 -8.53 -15.63 11.85
C ASN A 48 -8.08 -15.15 10.47
N GLU A 49 -9.02 -14.70 9.64
CA GLU A 49 -8.83 -14.27 8.26
C GLU A 49 -7.36 -13.99 7.96
N ILE A 50 -6.69 -14.86 7.20
CA ILE A 50 -5.44 -14.42 6.61
C ILE A 50 -5.88 -13.23 5.78
N LYS A 51 -5.49 -12.02 6.20
CA LYS A 51 -5.29 -10.91 5.28
C LYS A 51 -4.20 -11.39 4.35
N THR A 52 -4.57 -12.28 3.43
CA THR A 52 -3.89 -12.38 2.16
C THR A 52 -4.13 -10.98 1.65
N ASP A 53 -3.13 -10.11 1.81
CA ASP A 53 -3.08 -8.90 1.00
C ASP A 53 -3.44 -9.39 -0.39
N PRO A 54 -4.62 -9.00 -0.92
CA PRO A 54 -5.01 -9.47 -2.23
C PRO A 54 -3.83 -9.16 -3.13
N ILE A 55 -3.44 -10.12 -3.99
CA ILE A 55 -2.70 -9.79 -5.20
C ILE A 55 -3.44 -8.58 -5.73
N THR A 56 -2.80 -7.42 -5.65
CA THR A 56 -3.51 -6.15 -5.77
C THR A 56 -3.78 -5.98 -7.24
N GLU A 57 -4.83 -6.62 -7.74
CA GLU A 57 -5.47 -6.27 -9.00
C GLU A 57 -6.06 -4.87 -8.78
N GLY A 58 -5.23 -3.86 -9.01
CA GLY A 58 -5.60 -2.47 -8.78
C GLY A 58 -4.39 -1.56 -8.53
N THR A 59 -4.66 -0.27 -8.50
CA THR A 59 -3.63 0.78 -8.36
C THR A 59 -3.18 1.01 -6.92
N GLY A 60 -3.61 0.18 -5.95
CA GLY A 60 -3.28 0.39 -4.54
C GLY A 60 -3.63 1.80 -4.04
N LYS A 61 -2.67 2.48 -3.39
CA LYS A 61 -2.83 3.87 -2.91
C LYS A 61 -2.54 4.94 -3.98
N TRP A 62 -2.17 4.54 -5.19
CA TRP A 62 -1.88 5.47 -6.28
C TRP A 62 -3.14 6.19 -6.73
N ARG A 63 -3.02 7.51 -6.90
CA ARG A 63 -4.06 8.37 -7.49
C ARG A 63 -3.66 8.70 -8.90
N SER A 64 -4.54 8.39 -9.85
CA SER A 64 -4.29 8.62 -11.28
C SER A 64 -5.24 9.67 -11.82
N GLN A 65 -4.76 10.51 -12.73
CA GLN A 65 -5.53 11.56 -13.38
C GLN A 65 -5.11 11.67 -14.85
N THR A 66 -6.07 12.00 -15.72
CA THR A 66 -5.82 12.31 -17.13
C THR A 66 -6.41 13.68 -17.42
N ASP A 67 -5.58 14.56 -17.98
CA ASP A 67 -5.99 15.91 -18.39
C ASP A 67 -5.74 16.07 -19.89
N VAL A 68 -6.62 16.78 -20.60
CA VAL A 68 -6.38 17.14 -21.99
C VAL A 68 -5.69 18.50 -22.05
N SER A 69 -4.49 18.54 -22.64
CA SER A 69 -3.74 19.78 -22.82
C SER A 69 -4.49 20.74 -23.72
N LYS A 70 -4.78 21.95 -23.22
CA LYS A 70 -5.46 23.01 -23.99
C LYS A 70 -4.63 23.61 -25.13
N ILE A 71 -3.32 23.32 -25.15
CA ILE A 71 -2.37 23.88 -26.12
C ILE A 71 -2.03 22.85 -27.19
N ALA A 72 -1.77 21.61 -26.77
CA ALA A 72 -1.31 20.55 -27.65
C ALA A 72 -2.42 19.58 -28.09
N ASP A 73 -3.62 19.69 -27.50
CA ASP A 73 -4.74 18.75 -27.67
C ASP A 73 -4.36 17.28 -27.42
N THR A 74 -3.31 17.05 -26.63
CA THR A 74 -2.84 15.73 -26.21
C THR A 74 -3.34 15.39 -24.81
N ALA A 75 -3.68 14.12 -24.59
CA ALA A 75 -3.96 13.62 -23.24
C ALA A 75 -2.66 13.47 -22.45
N ASP A 76 -2.53 14.23 -21.37
CA ASP A 76 -1.48 14.11 -20.38
C ASP A 76 -1.96 13.18 -19.25
N HIS A 77 -1.12 12.23 -18.87
CA HIS A 77 -1.43 11.24 -17.84
C HIS A 77 -0.55 11.43 -16.62
N TYR A 78 -1.16 11.33 -15.44
CA TYR A 78 -0.52 11.56 -14.16
C TYR A 78 -0.84 10.42 -13.20
N ALA A 79 0.14 10.06 -12.38
CA ALA A 79 -0.08 9.23 -11.20
C ALA A 79 0.76 9.78 -10.03
N ALA A 80 0.18 9.76 -8.84
CA ALA A 80 0.83 10.25 -7.64
C ALA A 80 0.57 9.33 -6.45
N LEU A 81 1.55 9.26 -5.55
CA LEU A 81 1.46 8.51 -4.31
C LEU A 81 2.01 9.34 -3.16
N GLN A 82 1.32 9.26 -2.04
CA GLN A 82 1.68 9.95 -0.80
C GLN A 82 2.56 9.05 0.07
N SER A 83 3.49 9.63 0.83
CA SER A 83 4.25 8.90 1.85
C SER A 83 3.36 8.46 3.02
N GLU A 84 3.80 7.43 3.73
CA GLU A 84 3.21 7.01 5.01
C GLU A 84 3.58 8.00 6.13
N ASP A 85 4.77 8.58 6.06
CA ASP A 85 5.29 9.51 7.06
C ASP A 85 4.75 10.93 6.87
N LYS A 86 4.35 11.57 7.97
CA LYS A 86 4.10 13.01 8.03
C LYS A 86 5.40 13.77 8.26
N LEU A 87 5.57 14.85 7.51
CA LEU A 87 6.67 15.78 7.63
C LEU A 87 6.18 17.10 8.22
N SER A 88 7.00 17.70 9.08
CA SER A 88 6.81 19.11 9.46
C SER A 88 7.02 19.99 8.24
N LYS A 89 6.12 20.95 8.03
CA LYS A 89 6.25 21.94 6.96
C LYS A 89 7.14 23.10 7.41
N ARG A 90 7.74 23.80 6.45
CA ARG A 90 8.59 24.97 6.72
C ARG A 90 7.87 26.10 7.45
N PHE A 91 6.60 26.34 7.13
CA PHE A 91 5.79 27.45 7.67
C PHE A 91 4.83 27.02 8.78
N GLY A 92 5.10 25.87 9.41
CA GLY A 92 4.23 25.29 10.43
C GLY A 92 3.19 24.32 9.88
N GLY A 93 2.68 23.46 10.77
CA GLY A 93 1.81 22.35 10.41
C GLY A 93 2.56 21.13 9.88
N THR A 94 1.80 20.15 9.40
CA THR A 94 2.34 18.89 8.86
C THR A 94 1.77 18.62 7.46
N GLY A 95 2.54 17.91 6.65
CA GLY A 95 2.14 17.44 5.33
C GLY A 95 2.80 16.10 5.03
N TYR A 96 2.70 15.64 3.80
CA TYR A 96 3.32 14.40 3.36
C TYR A 96 4.27 14.68 2.20
N ALA A 97 5.26 13.79 2.03
CA ALA A 97 5.96 13.73 0.77
C ALA A 97 5.08 13.07 -0.29
N GLN A 98 5.33 13.38 -1.55
CA GLN A 98 4.65 12.77 -2.67
C GLN A 98 5.65 12.40 -3.75
N ILE A 99 5.46 11.24 -4.36
CA ILE A 99 6.04 10.91 -5.66
C ILE A 99 4.99 11.19 -6.73
N HIS A 100 5.42 11.86 -7.79
CA HIS A 100 4.61 12.20 -8.95
C HIS A 100 5.27 11.59 -10.18
N MET A 101 4.47 10.99 -11.05
CA MET A 101 4.89 10.55 -12.37
C MET A 101 3.90 11.05 -13.40
N ARG A 102 4.41 11.41 -14.58
CA ARG A 102 3.56 11.89 -15.66
C ARG A 102 4.13 11.58 -17.02
N CYS A 103 3.23 11.34 -17.97
CA CYS A 103 3.48 11.53 -19.39
C CYS A 103 2.82 12.86 -19.77
N LYS A 104 3.63 13.89 -20.02
CA LYS A 104 3.15 15.20 -20.45
C LYS A 104 3.84 15.58 -21.74
N GLU A 105 3.08 15.98 -22.76
CA GLU A 105 3.63 16.37 -24.07
C GLU A 105 4.60 15.30 -24.62
N ASN A 106 4.21 14.03 -24.56
CA ASN A 106 5.02 12.86 -24.95
C ASN A 106 6.34 12.68 -24.18
N LYS A 107 6.49 13.33 -23.01
CA LYS A 107 7.68 13.23 -22.17
C LYS A 107 7.35 12.62 -20.82
N THR A 108 8.00 11.52 -20.50
CA THR A 108 7.92 10.92 -19.17
C THR A 108 8.81 11.67 -18.19
N SER A 109 8.26 12.01 -17.03
CA SER A 109 9.01 12.56 -15.90
C SER A 109 8.53 11.98 -14.58
N ALA A 110 9.41 11.94 -13.60
CA ALA A 110 9.12 11.52 -12.24
C ALA A 110 9.78 12.47 -11.25
N TYR A 111 9.08 12.91 -10.21
CA TYR A 111 9.62 13.86 -9.25
C TYR A 111 9.01 13.68 -7.87
N PHE A 112 9.73 14.14 -6.84
CA PHE A 112 9.30 14.12 -5.46
C PHE A 112 9.03 15.54 -4.97
N THR A 113 7.99 15.69 -4.16
CA THR A 113 7.78 16.87 -3.30
C THR A 113 7.80 16.44 -1.84
N PHE A 114 8.18 17.34 -0.94
CA PHE A 114 8.37 17.02 0.48
C PHE A 114 7.66 18.04 1.37
N ALA A 115 6.33 18.06 1.40
CA ALA A 115 5.54 18.90 2.33
C ALA A 115 6.02 20.38 2.45
N ASP A 116 6.06 21.09 1.33
CA ASP A 116 6.43 22.53 1.25
C ASP A 116 7.87 22.85 1.68
N GLN A 117 8.75 21.84 1.71
CA GLN A 117 10.18 22.05 1.93
C GLN A 117 10.83 22.76 0.73
N PHE A 118 11.78 23.64 1.01
CA PHE A 118 12.54 24.34 -0.02
C PHE A 118 13.74 23.49 -0.47
N LEU A 119 13.79 23.17 -1.76
CA LEU A 119 14.76 22.25 -2.34
C LEU A 119 15.74 23.00 -3.26
N SER A 120 16.89 22.38 -3.48
CA SER A 120 17.91 22.89 -4.38
C SER A 120 18.69 21.71 -4.97
N ASP A 121 19.29 21.90 -6.14
CA ASP A 121 20.22 20.94 -6.75
C ASP A 121 21.69 21.40 -6.77
N ILE A 122 21.99 22.57 -6.21
CA ILE A 122 23.36 23.05 -6.05
C ILE A 122 24.07 22.30 -4.92
N GLN A 123 25.41 22.30 -4.93
CA GLN A 123 26.25 21.83 -3.82
C GLN A 123 25.85 20.46 -3.21
N ASN A 124 25.38 19.52 -4.05
CA ASN A 124 24.92 18.18 -3.68
C ASN A 124 23.51 18.07 -3.06
N TYR A 125 22.73 19.14 -2.95
CA TYR A 125 21.34 19.08 -2.45
C TYR A 125 20.39 18.34 -3.42
N GLY A 126 20.76 18.22 -4.70
CA GLY A 126 19.98 17.55 -5.75
C GLY A 126 20.18 16.03 -5.77
N LYS A 127 20.43 15.41 -4.61
CA LYS A 127 20.67 13.98 -4.51
C LYS A 127 19.60 13.34 -3.65
N ILE A 128 18.97 12.30 -4.18
CA ILE A 128 18.06 11.45 -3.42
C ILE A 128 18.74 10.10 -3.21
N THR A 129 18.79 9.67 -1.96
CA THR A 129 19.16 8.29 -1.62
C THR A 129 17.88 7.50 -1.41
N TYR A 130 17.71 6.40 -2.13
CA TYR A 130 16.51 5.58 -2.02
C TYR A 130 16.85 4.10 -1.89
N ARG A 131 15.90 3.34 -1.34
CA ARG A 131 15.98 1.90 -1.15
C ARG A 131 14.64 1.27 -1.49
N LEU A 132 14.67 0.20 -2.26
CA LEU A 132 13.51 -0.60 -2.61
C LEU A 132 13.49 -1.83 -1.71
N ASP A 133 12.39 -2.06 -1.01
CA ASP A 133 12.23 -3.17 -0.06
C ASP A 133 13.47 -3.37 0.85
N THR A 134 14.20 -4.48 0.65
CA THR A 134 15.40 -4.87 1.39
C THR A 134 16.70 -4.68 0.60
N ASP A 135 16.62 -4.09 -0.59
CA ASP A 135 17.78 -3.92 -1.48
C ASP A 135 18.81 -2.97 -0.91
N LYS A 136 19.98 -2.92 -1.55
CA LYS A 136 21.00 -1.93 -1.20
C LYS A 136 20.51 -0.53 -1.56
N ALA A 137 20.68 0.41 -0.63
CA ALA A 137 20.37 1.80 -0.91
C ALA A 137 21.28 2.36 -2.01
N VAL A 138 20.70 3.18 -2.89
CA VAL A 138 21.38 3.82 -4.01
C VAL A 138 21.14 5.32 -3.99
N THR A 139 22.13 6.10 -4.41
CA THR A 139 22.01 7.56 -4.51
C THR A 139 21.97 7.96 -5.98
N LYS A 140 20.99 8.76 -6.36
CA LYS A 140 20.82 9.28 -7.71
C LYS A 140 20.67 10.80 -7.71
N GLY A 141 21.17 11.44 -8.76
CA GLY A 141 21.00 12.87 -8.99
C GLY A 141 19.62 13.19 -9.55
N PHE A 142 19.03 14.26 -9.04
CA PHE A 142 17.76 14.86 -9.43
C PHE A 142 17.96 16.36 -9.61
N ASN A 143 17.14 16.99 -10.44
CA ASN A 143 17.18 18.43 -10.66
C ASN A 143 16.01 19.10 -9.96
N VAL A 144 16.25 20.30 -9.43
CA VAL A 144 15.21 21.07 -8.76
C VAL A 144 14.16 21.56 -9.77
N SER A 145 12.90 21.62 -9.34
CA SER A 145 11.83 22.27 -10.09
C SER A 145 12.02 23.79 -10.11
N THR A 146 11.36 24.46 -11.07
CA THR A 146 11.46 25.92 -11.26
C THR A 146 10.95 26.73 -10.06
N ASP A 147 10.11 26.15 -9.22
CA ASP A 147 9.54 26.74 -8.00
C ASP A 147 10.24 26.26 -6.72
N ASN A 148 11.31 25.48 -6.82
CA ASN A 148 12.07 24.92 -5.70
C ASN A 148 11.28 24.01 -4.74
N THR A 149 10.15 23.46 -5.17
CA THR A 149 9.30 22.58 -4.33
C THR A 149 9.48 21.09 -4.62
N GLY A 150 10.16 20.74 -5.72
CA GLY A 150 10.36 19.36 -6.14
C GLY A 150 11.77 19.04 -6.64
N LEU A 151 12.14 17.77 -6.52
CA LEU A 151 13.34 17.20 -7.14
C LEU A 151 12.92 16.15 -8.15
N GLY A 152 13.31 16.32 -9.41
CA GLY A 152 12.79 15.55 -10.52
C GLY A 152 13.82 15.01 -11.50
N LEU A 153 13.41 13.92 -12.13
CA LEU A 153 13.95 13.35 -13.35
C LEU A 153 13.06 13.84 -14.49
N TRP A 154 13.47 14.94 -15.13
CA TRP A 154 12.63 15.69 -16.08
C TRP A 154 12.69 15.19 -17.53
N SER A 155 13.38 14.07 -17.77
CA SER A 155 13.52 13.46 -19.10
C SER A 155 13.27 11.97 -19.06
N GLY A 156 12.71 11.42 -20.16
CA GLY A 156 12.46 9.99 -20.29
C GLY A 156 13.72 9.15 -20.07
N GLY A 157 14.88 9.59 -20.57
CA GLY A 157 16.14 8.87 -20.41
C GLY A 157 16.58 8.68 -18.95
N SER A 158 16.18 9.56 -18.03
CA SER A 158 16.49 9.45 -16.61
C SER A 158 15.32 8.89 -15.78
N ALA A 159 14.09 9.28 -16.11
CA ALA A 159 12.86 8.92 -15.43
C ALA A 159 12.43 7.47 -15.71
N ILE A 160 12.46 7.03 -16.97
CA ILE A 160 11.99 5.69 -17.35
C ILE A 160 12.79 4.58 -16.65
N PRO A 161 14.13 4.60 -16.61
CA PRO A 161 14.88 3.58 -15.87
C PRO A 161 14.58 3.59 -14.37
N PHE A 162 14.32 4.77 -13.79
CA PHE A 162 13.92 4.87 -12.39
C PHE A 162 12.54 4.27 -12.15
N LEU A 163 11.55 4.60 -12.99
CA LEU A 163 10.20 4.05 -12.87
C LEU A 163 10.18 2.54 -13.09
N LYS A 164 10.91 2.02 -14.09
CA LYS A 164 11.08 0.56 -14.28
C LYS A 164 11.70 -0.12 -13.07
N SER A 165 12.60 0.56 -12.35
CA SER A 165 13.18 0.00 -11.13
C SER A 165 12.18 -0.15 -9.98
N LEU A 166 11.00 0.47 -10.05
CA LEU A 166 9.96 0.33 -9.02
C LEU A 166 9.06 -0.90 -9.26
N GLU A 167 9.10 -1.50 -10.45
CA GLU A 167 8.20 -2.58 -10.84
C GLU A 167 8.38 -3.81 -9.94
N GLY A 168 7.28 -4.39 -9.47
CA GLY A 168 7.27 -5.55 -8.58
C GLY A 168 7.70 -5.31 -7.12
N HIS A 169 8.17 -4.11 -6.77
CA HIS A 169 8.52 -3.77 -5.38
C HIS A 169 7.31 -3.31 -4.56
N LYS A 170 7.41 -3.41 -3.23
CA LYS A 170 6.31 -3.06 -2.32
C LYS A 170 6.55 -1.77 -1.57
N GLN A 171 7.81 -1.48 -1.25
CA GLN A 171 8.20 -0.33 -0.45
C GLN A 171 9.32 0.45 -1.12
N LEU A 172 9.19 1.78 -1.11
CA LEU A 172 10.23 2.72 -1.49
C LEU A 172 10.55 3.63 -0.30
N VAL A 173 11.77 3.54 0.23
CA VAL A 173 12.29 4.46 1.25
C VAL A 173 13.13 5.53 0.55
N VAL A 174 12.89 6.79 0.88
CA VAL A 174 13.54 7.95 0.25
C VAL A 174 14.12 8.85 1.32
N ARG A 175 15.40 9.20 1.18
CA ARG A 175 16.11 10.19 1.98
C ARG A 175 16.56 11.34 1.11
N VAL A 176 16.25 12.56 1.56
CA VAL A 176 16.64 13.82 0.92
C VAL A 176 17.09 14.80 1.99
N THR A 177 17.93 15.76 1.61
CA THR A 177 18.31 16.89 2.46
C THR A 177 17.74 18.16 1.84
N PRO A 178 16.66 18.75 2.40
CA PRO A 178 16.20 20.06 1.98
C PRO A 178 17.27 21.13 2.20
N PHE A 179 17.21 22.22 1.43
CA PHE A 179 18.25 23.23 1.45
C PHE A 179 18.37 23.88 2.84
N ASN A 180 19.59 23.90 3.39
CA ASN A 180 19.90 24.39 4.74
C ASN A 180 19.08 23.72 5.86
N GLN A 181 18.70 22.46 5.69
CA GLN A 181 18.02 21.67 6.72
C GLN A 181 18.68 20.30 6.90
N SER A 182 18.27 19.60 7.96
CA SER A 182 18.66 18.21 8.19
C SER A 182 18.02 17.26 7.19
N ALA A 183 18.67 16.13 6.96
CA ALA A 183 18.11 15.07 6.12
C ALA A 183 16.79 14.54 6.70
N ILE A 184 15.81 14.35 5.82
CA ILE A 184 14.52 13.72 6.13
C ILE A 184 14.45 12.39 5.40
N THR A 185 13.79 11.40 6.01
CA THR A 185 13.56 10.08 5.42
C THR A 185 12.06 9.80 5.47
N VAL A 186 11.51 9.33 4.35
CA VAL A 186 10.10 8.97 4.20
C VAL A 186 9.96 7.62 3.51
N THR A 187 8.83 6.98 3.74
CA THR A 187 8.48 5.67 3.21
C THR A 187 7.23 5.79 2.36
N PHE A 188 7.22 5.10 1.22
CA PHE A 188 6.09 4.96 0.32
C PHE A 188 5.71 3.49 0.19
N ASP A 189 4.42 3.19 0.33
CA ASP A 189 3.83 1.91 -0.04
C ASP A 189 3.51 1.90 -1.53
N ILE A 190 4.42 1.37 -2.34
CA ILE A 190 4.36 1.43 -3.81
C ILE A 190 3.58 0.26 -4.43
N ARG A 191 2.94 -0.59 -3.62
CA ARG A 191 2.05 -1.66 -4.14
C ARG A 191 1.00 -1.08 -5.09
N GLY A 192 0.77 -1.78 -6.20
CA GLY A 192 -0.10 -1.32 -7.29
C GLY A 192 0.56 -0.37 -8.30
N PHE A 193 1.88 -0.13 -8.18
CA PHE A 193 2.64 0.69 -9.15
C PHE A 193 2.51 0.15 -10.59
N ASP A 194 2.64 -1.16 -10.77
CA ASP A 194 2.61 -1.81 -12.09
C ASP A 194 1.30 -1.53 -12.84
N GLU A 195 0.20 -1.41 -12.12
CA GLU A 195 -1.11 -1.02 -12.67
C GLU A 195 -1.22 0.49 -12.87
N ALA A 196 -0.77 1.27 -11.89
CA ALA A 196 -0.88 2.73 -11.91
C ALA A 196 -0.09 3.38 -13.05
N VAL A 197 1.04 2.78 -13.46
CA VAL A 197 1.93 3.34 -14.48
C VAL A 197 1.47 3.03 -15.92
N LYS A 198 0.52 2.11 -16.13
CA LYS A 198 0.07 1.68 -17.47
C LYS A 198 -0.36 2.83 -18.40
N PRO A 199 -1.20 3.80 -17.97
CA PRO A 199 -1.61 4.91 -18.85
C PRO A 199 -0.42 5.77 -19.29
N ILE A 200 0.52 6.01 -18.38
CA ILE A 200 1.75 6.78 -18.64
C ILE A 200 2.63 6.04 -19.66
N ARG A 201 2.83 4.72 -19.48
CA ARG A 201 3.60 3.87 -20.40
C ARG A 201 2.98 3.83 -21.79
N SER A 202 1.67 3.69 -21.86
CA SER A 202 0.95 3.66 -23.14
C SER A 202 1.09 4.98 -23.89
N ALA A 203 0.88 6.11 -23.21
CA ALA A 203 0.94 7.43 -23.83
C ALA A 203 2.36 7.82 -24.27
N CYS A 204 3.36 7.55 -23.43
CA CYS A 204 4.77 7.88 -23.72
C CYS A 204 5.58 6.75 -24.36
N LYS A 205 4.94 5.61 -24.64
CA LYS A 205 5.46 4.46 -25.42
C LYS A 205 6.76 3.83 -24.85
N TRP A 206 6.72 3.29 -23.62
CA TRP A 206 7.90 2.64 -23.00
C TRP A 206 7.64 1.45 -22.06
#